data_AF-A0A952U4H2-F1
#
_entry.id   AF-A0A952U4H2-F1
#
_cell.length_a   1.000
_cell.length_b   1.000
_cell.length_c   1.000
_cell.angle_alpha   90.00
_cell.angle_beta   90.00
_cell.angle_gamma   90.00
#
_symmetry.space_group_name_H-M   'P 1'
#
loop_
_entity.id
_entity.type
_entity.pdbx_description
1 polymer ?
#
loop_
_entity_poly.entity_id
_entity_poly.type
_entity_poly.pdbx_seq_one_letter_code
_entity_poly.pdbx_strand_id
1 'polypeptide(L)'
;MRSQNSNLLGYIVIGGLMLAVLINIFDALLPSAFAFLVAAGITWSFINNMSRNQQRRAQNQSQSGDALDYLPYHSPSSRENSSAQQVADKALQKANNSPHSRGIRLLDIGMLAYDGGKQPKVTRTETVPASATHLRPYMVINFPYTRNAFGRITFELLDDDDQVRFVADQRYEVTPGQNFLTPQNWLPMGDEEPGGNWKLRISIGDQLLALHDFKITPDAGAAFRTYLRPDGEIDEWLAKSAAQSATESMSLDELIGDQEEIDIDMFRESQAQRQIRERR
;
A
#
# COMPACT_ATOMS: atom_id res chain seq x y z
N MET A 1 5.44 -29.60 94.90
CA MET A 1 4.23 -29.57 94.04
C MET A 1 4.08 -28.19 93.42
N ARG A 2 4.68 -27.96 92.25
CA ARG A 2 4.43 -26.81 91.36
C ARG A 2 5.25 -27.05 90.09
N SER A 3 4.65 -26.76 88.92
CA SER A 3 5.23 -26.70 87.57
C SER A 3 4.66 -27.71 86.56
N GLN A 4 3.38 -27.56 86.25
CA GLN A 4 2.83 -27.81 84.92
C GLN A 4 1.79 -26.72 84.69
N ASN A 5 2.06 -25.74 83.82
CA ASN A 5 1.08 -24.86 83.13
C ASN A 5 1.77 -23.64 82.46
N SER A 6 2.85 -23.84 81.70
CA SER A 6 3.47 -22.75 80.91
C SER A 6 3.46 -23.01 79.40
N ASN A 7 3.06 -24.20 78.93
CA ASN A 7 3.21 -24.55 77.52
C ASN A 7 1.94 -24.32 76.67
N LEU A 8 0.78 -24.02 77.27
CA LEU A 8 -0.47 -23.88 76.51
C LEU A 8 -0.65 -22.48 75.88
N LEU A 9 -0.03 -21.44 76.45
CA LEU A 9 -0.17 -20.06 75.97
C LEU A 9 0.72 -19.75 74.75
N GLY A 10 1.82 -20.50 74.54
CA GLY A 10 2.71 -20.29 73.40
C GLY A 10 2.12 -20.73 72.06
N TYR A 11 1.32 -21.80 72.04
CA TYR A 11 0.77 -22.35 70.79
C TYR A 11 -0.37 -21.49 70.20
N ILE A 12 -1.09 -20.74 71.02
CA ILE A 12 -2.21 -19.89 70.55
C ILE A 12 -1.68 -18.66 69.80
N VAL A 13 -0.56 -18.08 70.23
CA VAL A 13 0.01 -16.88 69.58
C VAL A 13 0.69 -17.24 68.25
N ILE A 14 1.36 -18.39 68.16
CA ILE A 14 2.02 -18.85 66.92
C ILE A 14 0.97 -19.30 65.88
N GLY A 15 -0.13 -19.91 66.30
CA GLY A 15 -1.22 -20.32 65.41
C GLY A 15 -1.95 -19.13 64.75
N GLY A 16 -2.18 -18.05 65.50
CA GLY A 16 -2.84 -16.84 64.97
C GLY A 16 -2.00 -16.08 63.93
N LEU A 17 -0.68 -16.07 64.08
CA LEU A 17 0.24 -15.37 63.19
C LEU A 17 0.46 -16.13 61.86
N MET A 18 0.43 -17.46 61.88
CA MET A 18 0.42 -18.28 60.66
C MET A 18 -0.88 -18.13 59.84
N LEU A 19 -2.04 -17.98 60.50
CA LEU A 19 -3.31 -17.82 59.80
C LEU A 19 -3.45 -16.44 59.13
N ALA A 20 -2.92 -15.38 59.75
CA ALA A 20 -2.94 -14.03 59.16
C ALA A 20 -1.99 -13.87 57.95
N VAL A 21 -0.90 -14.64 57.89
CA VAL A 21 0.00 -14.69 56.72
C VAL A 21 -0.63 -15.48 55.57
N LEU A 22 -1.39 -16.54 55.84
CA LEU A 22 -2.09 -17.31 54.80
C LEU A 22 -3.26 -16.54 54.16
N ILE A 23 -3.95 -15.68 54.90
CA ILE A 23 -5.05 -14.87 54.34
C ILE A 23 -4.53 -13.74 53.44
N ASN A 24 -3.37 -13.13 53.76
CA ASN A 24 -2.78 -12.07 52.92
C ASN A 24 -2.13 -12.57 51.62
N ILE A 25 -1.84 -13.88 51.48
CA ILE A 25 -1.31 -14.43 50.23
C ILE A 25 -2.43 -14.66 49.20
N PHE A 26 -3.69 -14.78 49.63
CA PHE A 26 -4.82 -15.08 48.74
C PHE A 26 -5.37 -13.84 48.00
N ASP A 27 -5.27 -12.63 48.57
CA ASP A 27 -5.72 -11.39 47.91
C ASP A 27 -4.75 -10.87 46.84
N ALA A 28 -3.48 -11.30 46.87
CA ALA A 28 -2.47 -10.89 45.88
C ALA A 28 -2.38 -11.81 44.65
N LEU A 29 -3.02 -12.98 44.66
CA LEU A 29 -2.88 -14.01 43.61
C LEU A 29 -4.15 -14.26 42.76
N LEU A 30 -5.27 -13.63 43.11
CA LEU A 30 -6.52 -13.79 42.35
C LEU A 30 -6.71 -12.86 41.12
N PRO A 31 -5.97 -11.74 40.91
CA PRO A 31 -6.08 -11.00 39.65
C PRO A 31 -5.35 -11.67 38.47
N SER A 32 -4.28 -12.43 38.73
CA SER A 32 -3.41 -12.97 37.67
C SER A 32 -3.89 -14.31 37.12
N ALA A 33 -4.49 -15.18 37.94
CA ALA A 33 -5.03 -16.46 37.47
C ALA A 33 -6.23 -16.28 36.51
N PHE A 34 -7.07 -15.26 36.73
CA PHE A 34 -8.17 -14.92 35.82
C PHE A 34 -7.67 -14.31 34.50
N ALA A 35 -6.62 -13.48 34.53
CA ALA A 35 -6.03 -12.93 33.31
C ALA A 35 -5.43 -14.03 32.40
N PHE A 36 -4.80 -15.05 32.99
CA PHE A 36 -4.29 -16.19 32.23
C PHE A 36 -5.40 -17.08 31.64
N LEU A 37 -6.52 -17.29 32.35
CA LEU A 37 -7.64 -18.07 31.81
C LEU A 37 -8.40 -17.34 30.70
N VAL A 38 -8.53 -16.00 30.77
CA VAL A 38 -9.11 -15.20 29.68
C VAL A 38 -8.16 -15.14 28.47
N ALA A 39 -6.85 -14.97 28.67
CA ALA A 39 -5.87 -15.01 27.59
C ALA A 39 -5.75 -16.41 26.93
N ALA A 40 -5.83 -17.48 27.72
CA ALA A 40 -5.87 -18.85 27.21
C ALA A 40 -7.18 -19.14 26.45
N GLY A 41 -8.32 -18.61 26.91
CA GLY A 41 -9.60 -18.70 26.19
C GLY A 41 -9.59 -17.97 24.84
N ILE A 42 -9.00 -16.77 24.77
CA ILE A 42 -8.89 -15.98 23.52
C ILE A 42 -7.95 -16.66 22.52
N THR A 43 -6.84 -17.23 22.98
CA THR A 43 -5.90 -17.97 22.12
C THR A 43 -6.47 -19.32 21.66
N TRP A 44 -7.19 -20.05 22.52
CA TRP A 44 -7.89 -21.29 22.15
C TRP A 44 -9.04 -21.03 21.15
N SER A 45 -9.78 -19.93 21.31
CA SER A 45 -10.82 -19.48 20.36
C SER A 45 -10.23 -19.24 18.96
N PHE A 46 -9.07 -18.57 18.88
CA PHE A 46 -8.39 -18.32 17.61
C PHE A 46 -7.87 -19.59 16.92
N ILE A 47 -7.26 -20.51 17.68
CA ILE A 47 -6.74 -21.79 17.15
C ILE A 47 -7.87 -22.69 16.65
N ASN A 48 -8.99 -22.78 17.39
CA ASN A 48 -10.14 -23.58 16.96
C ASN A 48 -10.89 -22.98 15.77
N ASN A 49 -10.93 -21.65 15.61
CA ASN A 49 -11.54 -21.02 14.44
C ASN A 49 -10.68 -21.23 13.17
N MET A 50 -9.35 -21.30 13.31
CA MET A 50 -8.44 -21.56 12.19
C MET A 50 -8.54 -23.01 11.66
N SER A 51 -8.77 -23.98 12.54
CA SER A 51 -8.96 -25.39 12.15
C SER A 51 -10.28 -25.64 11.40
N ARG A 52 -11.39 -25.00 11.82
CA ARG A 52 -12.69 -25.12 11.13
C ARG A 52 -12.66 -24.55 9.70
N ASN A 53 -11.87 -23.50 9.47
CA ASN A 53 -11.68 -22.93 8.14
C ASN A 53 -10.82 -23.83 7.23
N GLN A 54 -9.87 -24.58 7.79
CA GLN A 54 -9.10 -25.57 7.01
C GLN A 54 -9.95 -26.80 6.65
N GLN A 55 -10.79 -27.29 7.56
CA GLN A 55 -11.71 -28.41 7.26
C GLN A 55 -12.80 -28.02 6.25
N ARG A 56 -13.33 -26.78 6.31
CA ARG A 56 -14.25 -26.27 5.27
C ARG A 56 -13.59 -26.14 3.89
N ARG A 57 -12.29 -25.83 3.82
CA ARG A 57 -11.53 -25.81 2.55
C ARG A 57 -11.32 -27.22 1.98
N ALA A 58 -11.08 -28.22 2.83
CA ALA A 58 -10.92 -29.61 2.41
C ALA A 58 -12.26 -30.27 1.98
N GLN A 59 -13.38 -29.90 2.60
CA GLN A 59 -14.71 -30.36 2.16
C GLN A 59 -15.21 -29.64 0.91
N ASN A 60 -14.99 -28.32 0.78
CA ASN A 60 -15.39 -27.59 -0.43
C ASN A 60 -14.56 -27.97 -1.67
N GLN A 61 -13.32 -28.46 -1.50
CA GLN A 61 -12.53 -29.00 -2.62
C GLN A 61 -13.04 -30.36 -3.15
N SER A 62 -13.81 -31.10 -2.34
CA SER A 62 -14.31 -32.43 -2.74
C SER A 62 -15.69 -32.39 -3.40
N GLN A 63 -16.35 -31.22 -3.48
CA GLN A 63 -17.71 -31.06 -4.03
C GLN A 63 -17.78 -30.14 -5.25
N SER A 64 -16.64 -29.69 -5.78
CA SER A 64 -16.55 -28.94 -7.05
C SER A 64 -15.98 -29.82 -8.17
N GLY A 65 -16.48 -31.05 -8.25
CA GLY A 65 -16.18 -32.01 -9.31
C GLY A 65 -17.16 -31.94 -10.48
N ASP A 66 -17.66 -30.75 -10.80
CA ASP A 66 -18.48 -30.50 -11.99
C ASP A 66 -18.10 -29.13 -12.58
N ALA A 67 -17.39 -29.17 -13.71
CA ALA A 67 -17.28 -28.11 -14.72
C ALA A 67 -17.11 -26.66 -14.22
N LEU A 68 -16.06 -26.38 -13.44
CA LEU A 68 -15.51 -25.02 -13.40
C LEU A 68 -14.50 -24.90 -14.53
N ASP A 69 -14.95 -24.21 -15.58
CA ASP A 69 -14.14 -23.49 -16.56
C ASP A 69 -12.79 -23.14 -15.94
N TYR A 70 -11.73 -23.73 -16.50
CA TYR A 70 -10.37 -23.27 -16.28
C TYR A 70 -10.36 -21.80 -16.72
N LEU A 71 -10.54 -20.86 -15.79
CA LEU A 71 -10.14 -19.50 -16.04
C LEU A 71 -8.66 -19.59 -16.40
N PRO A 72 -8.29 -19.28 -17.66
CA PRO A 72 -6.91 -19.36 -18.07
C PRO A 72 -6.15 -18.47 -17.11
N TYR A 73 -5.16 -19.04 -16.42
CA TYR A 73 -4.09 -18.24 -15.84
C TYR A 73 -3.60 -17.41 -17.02
N HIS A 74 -4.02 -16.15 -17.08
CA HIS A 74 -3.59 -15.23 -18.12
C HIS A 74 -2.12 -15.05 -17.82
N SER A 75 -1.28 -15.91 -18.41
CA SER A 75 0.14 -15.68 -18.52
C SER A 75 0.25 -14.32 -19.18
N PRO A 76 0.70 -13.29 -18.46
CA PRO A 76 0.78 -11.94 -19.00
C PRO A 76 1.53 -12.03 -20.31
N SER A 77 0.94 -11.49 -21.37
CA SER A 77 1.51 -11.57 -22.71
C SER A 77 2.97 -11.07 -22.66
N SER A 78 3.86 -11.60 -23.50
CA SER A 78 5.29 -11.22 -23.48
C SER A 78 5.54 -9.70 -23.58
N ARG A 79 4.57 -8.95 -24.11
CA ARG A 79 4.58 -7.47 -24.13
C ARG A 79 4.42 -6.86 -22.74
N GLU A 80 3.53 -7.40 -21.90
CA GLU A 80 3.30 -6.91 -20.54
C GLU A 80 4.50 -7.18 -19.62
N ASN A 81 5.17 -8.33 -19.79
CA ASN A 81 6.41 -8.61 -19.04
C ASN A 81 7.54 -7.66 -19.45
N SER A 82 7.59 -7.25 -20.72
CA SER A 82 8.60 -6.29 -21.18
C SER A 82 8.42 -4.90 -20.57
N SER A 83 7.18 -4.47 -20.31
CA SER A 83 6.94 -3.16 -19.68
C SER A 83 7.26 -3.18 -18.19
N ALA A 84 6.94 -4.25 -17.46
CA ALA A 84 7.27 -4.38 -16.03
C ALA A 84 8.79 -4.28 -15.78
N GLN A 85 9.59 -5.03 -16.55
CA GLN A 85 11.05 -4.99 -16.41
C GLN A 85 11.63 -3.63 -16.78
N GLN A 86 11.11 -2.98 -17.84
CA GLN A 86 11.55 -1.62 -18.21
C GLN A 86 11.27 -0.59 -17.10
N VAL A 87 10.13 -0.70 -16.43
CA VAL A 87 9.78 0.16 -15.29
C VAL A 87 10.72 -0.09 -14.12
N ALA A 88 10.98 -1.36 -13.80
CA ALA A 88 11.95 -1.75 -12.77
C ALA A 88 13.37 -1.21 -13.05
N ASP A 89 13.87 -1.39 -14.28
CA ASP A 89 15.22 -0.94 -14.67
C ASP A 89 15.34 0.60 -14.59
N LYS A 90 14.30 1.33 -15.04
CA LYS A 90 14.25 2.79 -14.91
C LYS A 90 14.25 3.23 -13.44
N ALA A 91 13.52 2.52 -12.58
CA ALA A 91 13.47 2.84 -11.16
C ALA A 91 14.81 2.57 -10.45
N LEU A 92 15.53 1.51 -10.83
CA LEU A 92 16.89 1.24 -10.35
C LEU A 92 17.87 2.34 -10.80
N GLN A 93 17.79 2.74 -12.08
CA GLN A 93 18.67 3.78 -12.64
C GLN A 93 18.48 5.11 -11.91
N LYS A 94 17.24 5.50 -11.60
CA LYS A 94 16.94 6.72 -10.81
C LYS A 94 17.50 6.69 -9.40
N ALA A 95 17.58 5.51 -8.79
CA ALA A 95 18.23 5.31 -7.50
C ALA A 95 19.77 5.17 -7.59
N ASN A 96 20.36 5.47 -8.76
CA ASN A 96 21.78 5.31 -9.05
C ASN A 96 22.29 3.87 -8.84
N ASN A 97 21.46 2.89 -9.19
CA ASN A 97 21.78 1.47 -9.05
C ASN A 97 21.83 0.77 -10.40
N SER A 98 22.74 -0.20 -10.52
CA SER A 98 22.83 -1.03 -11.72
C SER A 98 22.02 -2.33 -11.54
N PRO A 99 21.20 -2.74 -12.53
CA PRO A 99 20.43 -3.99 -12.48
C PRO A 99 21.24 -5.26 -12.21
N HIS A 100 22.55 -5.21 -12.47
CA HIS A 100 23.47 -6.36 -12.37
C HIS A 100 24.35 -6.35 -11.12
N SER A 101 24.30 -5.30 -10.29
CA SER A 101 25.34 -5.06 -9.27
C SER A 101 25.15 -5.79 -7.94
N ARG A 102 23.95 -6.27 -7.61
CA ARG A 102 23.63 -6.73 -6.23
C ARG A 102 23.15 -8.17 -6.10
N GLY A 103 23.22 -8.97 -7.16
CA GLY A 103 22.69 -10.35 -7.20
C GLY A 103 21.16 -10.41 -7.19
N ILE A 104 20.49 -9.62 -6.35
CA ILE A 104 19.05 -9.42 -6.35
C ILE A 104 18.64 -8.59 -7.56
N ARG A 105 17.71 -9.10 -8.37
CA ARG A 105 17.19 -8.39 -9.55
C ARG A 105 15.78 -7.89 -9.27
N LEU A 106 15.52 -6.60 -9.51
CA LEU A 106 14.17 -6.05 -9.51
C LEU A 106 13.47 -6.45 -10.82
N LEU A 107 12.32 -7.12 -10.73
CA LEU A 107 11.54 -7.59 -11.87
C LEU A 107 10.33 -6.70 -12.17
N ASP A 108 9.71 -6.13 -11.13
CA ASP A 108 8.55 -5.25 -11.25
C ASP A 108 8.47 -4.32 -10.03
N ILE A 109 7.83 -3.17 -10.21
CA ILE A 109 7.60 -2.17 -9.18
C ILE A 109 6.37 -1.33 -9.54
N GLY A 110 5.55 -1.00 -8.55
CA GLY A 110 4.40 -0.16 -8.78
C GLY A 110 3.46 -0.06 -7.59
N MET A 111 2.21 0.26 -7.89
CA MET A 111 1.14 0.50 -6.93
C MET A 111 -0.03 -0.45 -7.18
N LEU A 112 -0.56 -1.04 -6.11
CA LEU A 112 -1.86 -1.67 -6.07
C LEU A 112 -2.89 -0.62 -5.64
N ALA A 113 -3.83 -0.31 -6.53
CA ALA A 113 -4.92 0.61 -6.27
C ALA A 113 -6.22 -0.16 -5.99
N TYR A 114 -6.82 0.08 -4.83
CA TYR A 114 -8.04 -0.59 -4.39
C TYR A 114 -9.24 0.36 -4.53
N ASP A 115 -10.31 -0.09 -5.16
CA ASP A 115 -11.57 0.64 -5.32
C ASP A 115 -12.69 -0.10 -4.57
N GLY A 116 -12.86 0.22 -3.27
CA GLY A 116 -14.09 -0.04 -2.52
C GLY A 116 -14.61 -1.49 -2.44
N GLY A 117 -13.81 -2.51 -2.71
CA GLY A 117 -14.21 -3.93 -2.69
C GLY A 117 -13.93 -4.71 -3.98
N LYS A 118 -13.40 -4.05 -5.02
CA LYS A 118 -12.91 -4.71 -6.24
C LYS A 118 -11.50 -5.29 -6.05
N GLN A 119 -11.10 -6.18 -6.95
CA GLN A 119 -9.71 -6.62 -7.04
C GLN A 119 -8.79 -5.42 -7.27
N PRO A 120 -7.58 -5.40 -6.67
CA PRO A 120 -6.66 -4.27 -6.84
C PRO A 120 -6.24 -4.15 -8.31
N LYS A 121 -6.27 -2.92 -8.83
CA LYS A 121 -5.67 -2.60 -10.12
C LYS A 121 -4.17 -2.42 -9.94
N VAL A 122 -3.38 -3.07 -10.78
CA VAL A 122 -1.92 -2.88 -10.83
C VAL A 122 -1.62 -1.65 -11.67
N THR A 123 -0.86 -0.72 -11.09
CA THR A 123 -0.52 0.57 -11.70
C THR A 123 1.00 0.74 -11.69
N ARG A 124 1.61 0.73 -12.87
CA ARG A 124 3.07 0.89 -13.06
C ARG A 124 3.40 2.28 -13.58
N THR A 125 2.99 2.55 -14.81
CA THR A 125 3.13 3.84 -15.51
C THR A 125 1.81 4.56 -15.69
N GLU A 126 0.71 3.83 -15.57
CA GLU A 126 -0.63 4.39 -15.64
C GLU A 126 -0.89 5.28 -14.43
N THR A 127 -1.75 6.28 -14.63
CA THR A 127 -2.25 7.08 -13.52
C THR A 127 -3.08 6.20 -12.59
N VAL A 128 -2.85 6.36 -11.29
CA VAL A 128 -3.70 5.81 -10.24
C VAL A 128 -5.14 6.30 -10.44
N PRO A 129 -6.14 5.42 -10.46
CA PRO A 129 -7.54 5.80 -10.59
C PRO A 129 -7.97 6.73 -9.45
N ALA A 130 -8.72 7.77 -9.77
CA ALA A 130 -9.25 8.72 -8.80
C ALA A 130 -10.24 8.07 -7.80
N SER A 131 -10.86 6.94 -8.18
CA SER A 131 -11.74 6.16 -7.30
C SER A 131 -10.98 5.24 -6.34
N ALA A 132 -9.65 5.21 -6.38
CA ALA A 132 -8.89 4.38 -5.47
C ALA A 132 -9.06 4.89 -4.04
N THR A 133 -9.58 4.04 -3.15
CA THR A 133 -9.75 4.35 -1.72
C THR A 133 -8.50 4.00 -0.91
N HIS A 134 -7.67 3.10 -1.43
CA HIS A 134 -6.41 2.72 -0.78
C HIS A 134 -5.33 2.45 -1.81
N LEU A 135 -4.10 2.80 -1.48
CA LEU A 135 -2.91 2.48 -2.24
C LEU A 135 -1.98 1.59 -1.43
N ARG A 136 -1.37 0.63 -2.11
CA ARG A 136 -0.34 -0.22 -1.51
C ARG A 136 0.81 -0.40 -2.49
N PRO A 137 2.04 0.01 -2.14
CA PRO A 137 3.18 -0.22 -3.01
C PRO A 137 3.51 -1.71 -3.08
N TYR A 138 4.09 -2.13 -4.19
CA TYR A 138 4.63 -3.48 -4.32
C TYR A 138 5.93 -3.47 -5.11
N MET A 139 6.70 -4.53 -4.92
CA MET A 139 7.83 -4.86 -5.77
C MET A 139 7.90 -6.36 -5.99
N VAL A 140 8.49 -6.75 -7.11
CA VAL A 140 8.83 -8.14 -7.40
C VAL A 140 10.33 -8.24 -7.56
N ILE A 141 10.96 -9.14 -6.79
CA ILE A 141 12.40 -9.39 -6.90
C ILE A 141 12.67 -10.84 -7.30
N ASN A 142 13.78 -11.05 -8.00
CA ASN A 142 14.38 -12.37 -8.16
C ASN A 142 15.58 -12.48 -7.21
N PHE A 143 15.50 -13.41 -6.27
CA PHE A 143 16.54 -13.70 -5.29
C PHE A 143 17.34 -14.94 -5.76
N PRO A 144 18.61 -14.77 -6.21
CA PRO A 144 19.34 -15.83 -6.91
C PRO A 144 20.00 -16.86 -5.97
N TYR A 145 19.86 -16.71 -4.66
CA TYR A 145 20.55 -17.55 -3.69
C TYR A 145 19.79 -18.84 -3.43
N THR A 146 20.49 -19.88 -2.96
CA THR A 146 19.91 -21.22 -2.72
C THR A 146 19.23 -21.38 -1.36
N ARG A 147 19.36 -20.39 -0.47
CA ARG A 147 18.82 -20.42 0.89
C ARG A 147 17.92 -19.21 1.11
N ASN A 148 16.94 -19.35 2.01
CA ASN A 148 16.12 -18.22 2.44
C ASN A 148 16.97 -17.16 3.16
N ALA A 149 16.54 -15.91 3.09
CA ALA A 149 17.15 -14.81 3.82
C ALA A 149 16.09 -13.93 4.47
N PHE A 150 16.49 -13.18 5.49
CA PHE A 150 15.65 -12.17 6.14
C PHE A 150 16.23 -10.79 5.86
N GLY A 151 15.39 -9.85 5.45
CA GLY A 151 15.79 -8.48 5.15
C GLY A 151 14.78 -7.47 5.66
N ARG A 152 15.24 -6.26 5.99
CA ARG A 152 14.40 -5.11 6.28
C ARG A 152 14.18 -4.34 5.00
N ILE A 153 12.92 -4.09 4.64
CA ILE A 153 12.55 -3.34 3.44
C ILE A 153 11.64 -2.19 3.85
N THR A 154 11.98 -1.00 3.38
CA THR A 154 11.21 0.22 3.63
C THR A 154 10.59 0.70 2.33
N PHE A 155 9.28 0.86 2.33
CA PHE A 155 8.50 1.49 1.26
C PHE A 155 8.11 2.89 1.71
N GLU A 156 8.47 3.92 0.94
CA GLU A 156 8.11 5.30 1.22
C GLU A 156 7.38 5.89 0.00
N LEU A 157 6.23 6.54 0.24
CA LEU A 157 5.54 7.33 -0.78
C LEU A 157 5.70 8.80 -0.49
N LEU A 158 6.11 9.54 -1.51
CA LEU A 158 6.28 10.99 -1.49
C LEU A 158 5.30 11.60 -2.49
N ASP A 159 4.69 12.70 -2.11
CA ASP A 159 3.81 13.48 -2.99
C ASP A 159 4.63 14.38 -3.96
N ASP A 160 3.93 15.24 -4.70
CA ASP A 160 4.53 16.16 -5.69
C ASP A 160 5.45 17.21 -5.03
N ASP A 161 5.24 17.49 -3.74
CA ASP A 161 6.06 18.39 -2.92
C ASP A 161 7.21 17.68 -2.20
N ASP A 162 7.49 16.42 -2.55
CA ASP A 162 8.47 15.55 -1.89
C ASP A 162 8.20 15.34 -0.38
N GLN A 163 6.96 15.53 0.08
CA GLN A 163 6.58 15.23 1.45
C GLN A 163 6.23 13.75 1.60
N VAL A 164 6.69 13.16 2.70
CA VAL A 164 6.43 11.74 2.98
C VAL A 164 4.99 11.56 3.46
N ARG A 165 4.17 10.90 2.64
CA ARG A 165 2.76 10.59 2.92
C ARG A 165 2.55 9.20 3.50
N PHE A 166 3.47 8.29 3.21
CA PHE A 166 3.39 6.90 3.67
C PHE A 166 4.78 6.33 3.91
N VAL A 167 4.94 5.61 5.02
CA VAL A 167 6.13 4.79 5.29
C VAL A 167 5.67 3.43 5.81
N ALA A 168 6.21 2.37 5.21
CA ALA A 168 6.08 1.01 5.71
C ALA A 168 7.45 0.35 5.79
N ASP A 169 7.88 0.06 7.00
CA ASP A 169 9.17 -0.55 7.29
C ASP A 169 8.94 -1.92 7.94
N GLN A 170 9.28 -2.99 7.22
CA GLN A 170 8.93 -4.35 7.62
C GLN A 170 10.08 -5.32 7.34
N ARG A 171 10.11 -6.41 8.12
CA ARG A 171 11.01 -7.54 7.87
C ARG A 171 10.32 -8.55 6.96
N TYR A 172 11.02 -8.94 5.90
CA TYR A 172 10.57 -9.94 4.94
C TYR A 172 11.48 -11.16 4.98
N GLU A 173 10.88 -12.34 4.91
CA GLU A 173 11.58 -13.56 4.51
C GLU A 173 11.52 -13.66 2.98
N VAL A 174 12.68 -13.79 2.34
CA VAL A 174 12.79 -13.98 0.90
C VAL A 174 13.28 -15.40 0.62
N THR A 175 12.60 -16.07 -0.31
CA THR A 175 12.94 -17.43 -0.74
C THR A 175 13.70 -17.40 -2.07
N PRO A 176 14.44 -18.46 -2.43
CA PRO A 176 15.04 -18.58 -3.76
C PRO A 176 14.02 -18.37 -4.88
N GLY A 177 14.36 -17.53 -5.88
CA GLY A 177 13.51 -17.24 -7.03
C GLY A 177 12.69 -15.95 -6.90
N GLN A 178 11.49 -15.95 -7.47
CA GLN A 178 10.64 -14.75 -7.54
C GLN A 178 9.85 -14.52 -6.25
N ASN A 179 9.99 -13.35 -5.66
CA ASN A 179 9.29 -12.93 -4.45
C ASN A 179 8.45 -11.69 -4.75
N PHE A 180 7.16 -11.76 -4.43
CA PHE A 180 6.25 -10.62 -4.44
C PHE A 180 6.22 -10.01 -3.04
N LEU A 181 6.60 -8.74 -2.93
CA LEU A 181 6.77 -8.06 -1.65
C LEU A 181 5.87 -6.82 -1.62
N THR A 182 5.09 -6.71 -0.56
CA THR A 182 4.15 -5.61 -0.34
C THR A 182 3.98 -5.39 1.17
N PRO A 183 3.78 -4.15 1.65
CA PRO A 183 3.58 -3.91 3.06
C PRO A 183 2.21 -4.36 3.54
N GLN A 184 2.11 -4.73 4.82
CA GLN A 184 0.83 -5.14 5.43
C GLN A 184 -0.19 -3.98 5.53
N ASN A 185 0.28 -2.75 5.73
CA ASN A 185 -0.55 -1.55 5.75
C ASN A 185 -0.77 -0.98 4.34
N TRP A 186 -1.68 -0.03 4.23
CA TRP A 186 -2.00 0.72 3.01
C TRP A 186 -2.05 2.22 3.33
N LEU A 187 -1.86 3.04 2.31
CA LEU A 187 -2.16 4.48 2.37
C LEU A 187 -3.66 4.64 2.06
N PRO A 188 -4.50 5.05 3.03
CA PRO A 188 -5.87 5.45 2.71
C PRO A 188 -5.83 6.71 1.83
N MET A 189 -6.58 6.68 0.74
CA MET A 189 -6.79 7.85 -0.10
C MET A 189 -8.06 8.53 0.36
N GLY A 190 -7.94 9.74 0.89
CA GLY A 190 -9.07 10.60 1.20
C GLY A 190 -9.44 11.50 0.01
N ASP A 191 -10.53 12.25 0.17
CA ASP A 191 -11.01 13.21 -0.83
C ASP A 191 -10.04 14.40 -1.04
N GLU A 192 -9.13 14.63 -0.10
CA GLU A 192 -8.19 15.76 -0.08
C GLU A 192 -6.74 15.39 -0.47
N GLU A 193 -6.47 14.16 -0.88
CA GLU A 193 -5.09 13.79 -1.23
C GLU A 193 -4.61 14.56 -2.47
N PRO A 194 -3.41 15.18 -2.42
CA PRO A 194 -2.91 15.97 -3.51
C PRO A 194 -2.67 15.08 -4.73
N GLY A 195 -3.34 15.41 -5.83
CA GLY A 195 -2.95 14.90 -7.14
C GLY A 195 -1.53 15.37 -7.51
N GLY A 196 -0.94 14.79 -8.56
CA GLY A 196 0.37 15.20 -9.04
C GLY A 196 1.32 14.04 -9.30
N ASN A 197 2.62 14.34 -9.35
CA ASN A 197 3.67 13.36 -9.58
C ASN A 197 4.20 12.84 -8.25
N TRP A 198 3.84 11.61 -7.92
CA TRP A 198 4.25 10.95 -6.71
C TRP A 198 5.50 10.09 -6.95
N LYS A 199 6.26 9.85 -5.89
CA LYS A 199 7.46 9.02 -5.91
C LYS A 199 7.33 7.87 -4.92
N LEU A 200 7.65 6.67 -5.36
CA LEU A 200 7.84 5.48 -4.54
C LEU A 200 9.33 5.23 -4.36
N ARG A 201 9.82 5.35 -3.12
CA ARG A 201 11.17 4.95 -2.72
C ARG A 201 11.12 3.59 -2.04
N ILE A 202 12.01 2.71 -2.47
CA ILE A 202 12.20 1.40 -1.84
C ILE A 202 13.65 1.27 -1.39
N SER A 203 13.85 0.98 -0.12
CA SER A 203 15.17 0.76 0.50
C SER A 203 15.26 -0.65 1.08
N ILE A 204 16.44 -1.25 1.00
CA ILE A 204 16.77 -2.51 1.70
C ILE A 204 17.84 -2.18 2.74
N GLY A 205 17.51 -2.34 4.03
CA GLY A 205 18.29 -1.75 5.11
C GLY A 205 18.42 -0.23 4.92
N ASP A 206 19.64 0.29 4.97
CA ASP A 206 19.92 1.73 4.80
C ASP A 206 20.21 2.12 3.34
N GLN A 207 20.08 1.19 2.40
CA GLN A 207 20.44 1.41 1.01
C GLN A 207 19.19 1.58 0.13
N LEU A 208 19.08 2.74 -0.52
CA LEU A 208 18.07 2.98 -1.55
C LEU A 208 18.27 1.97 -2.69
N LEU A 209 17.24 1.19 -2.99
CA LEU A 209 17.23 0.21 -4.07
C LEU A 209 16.63 0.81 -5.34
N ALA A 210 15.44 1.39 -5.24
CA ALA A 210 14.68 1.88 -6.39
C ALA A 210 13.93 3.17 -6.07
N LEU A 211 13.79 4.03 -7.08
CA LEU A 211 13.00 5.25 -7.06
C LEU A 211 12.08 5.25 -8.28
N HIS A 212 10.78 5.08 -8.05
CA HIS A 212 9.76 4.97 -9.10
C HIS A 212 8.83 6.18 -9.08
N ASP A 213 8.58 6.79 -10.23
CA ASP A 213 7.65 7.93 -10.32
C ASP A 213 6.32 7.45 -10.92
N PHE A 214 5.21 7.90 -10.36
CA PHE A 214 3.87 7.63 -10.84
C PHE A 214 2.98 8.86 -10.67
N LYS A 215 1.82 8.87 -11.35
CA LYS A 215 0.90 10.00 -11.29
C LYS A 215 -0.37 9.60 -10.55
N ILE A 216 -0.86 10.51 -9.70
CA ILE A 216 -2.21 10.45 -9.14
C ILE A 216 -3.01 11.58 -9.77
N THR A 217 -4.14 11.26 -10.40
CA THR A 217 -5.09 12.27 -10.87
C THR A 217 -6.06 12.54 -9.72
N PRO A 218 -6.22 13.81 -9.28
CA PRO A 218 -7.21 14.12 -8.27
C PRO A 218 -8.61 13.80 -8.83
N ASP A 219 -9.53 13.33 -7.98
CA ASP A 219 -10.92 13.20 -8.40
C ASP A 219 -11.47 14.61 -8.65
N ALA A 220 -11.61 15.00 -9.91
CA ALA A 220 -12.26 16.25 -10.29
C ALA A 220 -13.69 16.32 -9.71
N GLY A 221 -14.31 15.15 -9.50
CA GLY A 221 -15.59 15.03 -8.84
C GLY A 221 -15.54 15.21 -7.33
N ALA A 222 -14.43 14.93 -6.64
CA ALA A 222 -14.33 15.11 -5.19
C ALA A 222 -14.34 16.60 -4.82
N ALA A 223 -13.54 17.41 -5.52
CA ALA A 223 -13.59 18.87 -5.36
C ALA A 223 -15.00 19.41 -5.66
N PHE A 224 -15.68 18.88 -6.69
CA PHE A 224 -17.05 19.27 -7.02
C PHE A 224 -18.09 18.77 -5.99
N ARG A 225 -17.87 17.60 -5.38
CA ARG A 225 -18.71 17.03 -4.32
C ARG A 225 -18.61 17.82 -3.01
N THR A 226 -17.45 18.38 -2.69
CA THR A 226 -17.32 19.30 -1.54
C THR A 226 -18.20 20.54 -1.69
N TYR A 227 -18.49 20.96 -2.93
CA TYR A 227 -19.40 22.09 -3.24
C TYR A 227 -20.83 21.67 -3.56
N LEU A 228 -21.11 20.37 -3.63
CA LEU A 228 -22.47 19.83 -3.70
C LEU A 228 -22.95 19.58 -2.28
N ARG A 229 -23.96 20.34 -1.87
CA ARG A 229 -24.59 20.12 -0.57
C ARG A 229 -25.27 18.74 -0.52
N PRO A 230 -25.46 18.15 0.68
CA PRO A 230 -26.12 16.85 0.84
C PRO A 230 -27.54 16.75 0.24
N ASP A 231 -28.19 17.89 -0.01
CA ASP A 231 -29.50 18.01 -0.66
C ASP A 231 -29.44 18.01 -2.19
N GLY A 232 -28.24 17.99 -2.78
CA GLY A 232 -28.03 18.05 -4.22
C GLY A 232 -28.11 19.47 -4.81
N GLU A 233 -28.19 20.50 -3.97
CA GLU A 233 -28.14 21.88 -4.44
C GLU A 233 -26.69 22.30 -4.72
N ILE A 234 -26.48 22.91 -5.88
CA ILE A 234 -25.23 23.55 -6.26
C ILE A 234 -25.17 24.90 -5.56
N ASP A 235 -24.10 25.20 -4.83
CA ASP A 235 -23.94 26.51 -4.21
C ASP A 235 -24.10 27.64 -5.26
N GLU A 236 -24.88 28.67 -4.91
CA GLU A 236 -25.24 29.78 -5.80
C GLU A 236 -24.02 30.50 -6.40
N TRP A 237 -22.89 30.51 -5.67
CA TRP A 237 -21.63 31.08 -6.17
C TRP A 237 -21.04 30.27 -7.33
N LEU A 238 -21.13 28.92 -7.29
CA LEU A 238 -20.62 28.03 -8.32
C LEU A 238 -21.48 28.12 -9.59
N ALA A 239 -22.80 28.18 -9.40
CA ALA A 239 -23.75 28.44 -10.49
C ALA A 239 -23.46 29.79 -11.17
N LYS A 240 -23.12 30.82 -10.38
CA LYS A 240 -22.79 32.15 -10.88
C LYS A 240 -21.44 32.19 -11.63
N SER A 241 -20.43 31.47 -11.15
CA SER A 241 -19.14 31.34 -11.86
C SER A 241 -19.27 30.54 -13.15
N ALA A 242 -20.05 29.46 -13.16
CA ALA A 242 -20.29 28.68 -14.37
C ALA A 242 -21.06 29.48 -15.43
N ALA A 243 -22.05 30.28 -15.00
CA ALA A 243 -22.77 31.20 -15.89
C ALA A 243 -21.86 32.30 -16.45
N GLN A 244 -20.93 32.84 -15.65
CA GLN A 244 -19.96 33.83 -16.14
C GLN A 244 -18.99 33.23 -17.16
N SER A 245 -18.45 32.04 -16.93
CA SER A 245 -17.55 31.36 -17.87
C SER A 245 -18.24 30.98 -19.19
N ALA A 246 -19.54 30.67 -19.16
CA ALA A 246 -20.33 30.46 -20.38
C ALA A 246 -20.63 31.75 -21.16
N THR A 247 -20.49 32.92 -20.52
CA THR A 247 -20.67 34.23 -21.18
C THR A 247 -19.35 34.72 -21.79
N GLU A 248 -18.22 34.25 -21.27
CA GLU A 248 -16.86 34.56 -21.73
C GLU A 248 -16.26 33.43 -22.58
N SER A 249 -17.11 32.54 -23.11
CA SER A 249 -16.69 31.59 -24.14
C SER A 249 -16.43 32.36 -25.42
N MET A 250 -15.14 32.59 -25.71
CA MET A 250 -14.67 32.92 -27.06
C MET A 250 -15.40 32.01 -28.05
N SER A 251 -16.06 32.62 -29.02
CA SER A 251 -16.87 31.89 -29.98
C SER A 251 -15.99 30.87 -30.72
N LEU A 252 -16.52 29.68 -31.02
CA LEU A 252 -15.83 28.65 -31.79
C LEU A 252 -15.29 29.19 -33.13
N ASP A 253 -15.91 30.21 -33.71
CA ASP A 253 -15.43 30.93 -34.90
C ASP A 253 -14.09 31.67 -34.66
N GLU A 254 -13.85 32.21 -33.47
CA GLU A 254 -12.61 32.90 -33.10
C GLU A 254 -11.46 31.90 -32.89
N LEU A 255 -11.75 30.69 -32.41
CA LEU A 255 -10.78 29.58 -32.29
C LEU A 255 -10.47 28.88 -33.63
N ILE A 256 -11.36 29.00 -34.62
CA ILE A 256 -11.14 28.44 -35.97
C ILE A 256 -10.37 29.43 -36.85
N GLY A 257 -10.53 30.75 -36.66
CA GLY A 257 -9.88 31.77 -37.50
C GLY A 257 -8.35 31.84 -37.39
N ASP A 258 -7.78 31.54 -36.22
CA ASP A 258 -6.34 31.72 -35.96
C ASP A 258 -5.45 30.52 -36.40
N GLN A 259 -6.05 29.45 -36.94
CA GLN A 259 -5.30 28.23 -37.30
C GLN A 259 -4.94 28.11 -38.79
N GLU A 260 -5.45 28.97 -39.68
CA GLU A 260 -5.19 28.87 -41.12
C GLU A 260 -3.98 29.67 -41.63
N GLU A 261 -3.35 30.56 -40.85
CA GLU A 261 -2.31 31.48 -41.38
C GLU A 261 -0.85 31.11 -41.04
N ILE A 262 -0.57 30.06 -40.25
CA ILE A 262 0.79 29.80 -39.74
C ILE A 262 1.62 28.82 -40.61
N ASP A 263 1.01 28.00 -41.46
CA ASP A 263 1.70 26.81 -42.01
C ASP A 263 2.36 26.95 -43.39
N ILE A 264 2.19 28.06 -44.12
CA ILE A 264 2.69 28.16 -45.50
C ILE A 264 4.10 28.78 -45.61
N ASP A 265 4.46 29.74 -44.74
CA ASP A 265 5.73 30.47 -44.87
C ASP A 265 6.92 29.73 -44.24
N MET A 266 6.70 28.98 -43.15
CA MET A 266 7.77 28.26 -42.45
C MET A 266 8.35 27.11 -43.30
N PHE A 267 7.54 26.50 -44.17
CA PHE A 267 8.01 25.43 -45.06
C PHE A 267 8.90 25.95 -46.19
N ARG A 268 8.62 27.15 -46.72
CA ARG A 268 9.42 27.78 -47.79
C ARG A 268 10.80 28.19 -47.31
N GLU A 269 10.92 28.65 -46.06
CA GLU A 269 12.20 29.08 -45.49
C GLU A 269 13.13 27.90 -45.17
N SER A 270 12.58 26.75 -44.76
CA SER A 270 13.36 25.53 -44.50
C SER A 270 14.01 24.93 -45.76
N GLN A 271 13.36 25.07 -46.93
CA GLN A 271 13.87 24.56 -48.20
C GLN A 271 15.00 25.43 -48.76
N ALA A 272 14.93 26.75 -48.57
CA ALA A 272 15.98 27.68 -48.99
C ALA A 272 17.28 27.47 -48.19
N GLN A 273 17.19 27.22 -46.89
CA GLN A 273 18.36 26.97 -46.04
C GLN A 273 19.05 25.63 -46.34
N ARG A 274 18.30 24.61 -46.79
CA ARG A 274 18.87 23.33 -47.22
C ARG A 274 19.73 23.48 -48.48
N GLN A 275 19.28 24.25 -49.47
CA GLN A 275 20.04 24.43 -50.72
C GLN A 275 21.36 25.20 -50.55
N ILE A 276 21.46 26.08 -49.55
CA ILE A 276 22.70 26.82 -49.25
C ILE A 276 23.74 25.92 -48.58
N ARG A 277 23.30 24.91 -47.81
CA ARG A 277 24.20 24.00 -47.09
C ARG A 277 24.84 22.94 -47.99
N GLU A 278 24.21 22.61 -49.11
CA GLU A 278 24.71 21.62 -50.09
C GLU A 278 25.69 22.19 -51.12
N ARG A 279 25.89 23.52 -51.17
CA ARG A 279 26.81 24.19 -52.11
C ARG A 279 28.15 24.66 -51.48
N ARG A 280 28.41 24.31 -50.22
CA ARG A 280 29.71 24.52 -49.55
C ARG A 280 30.40 23.19 -49.31
#